data_AF-A0A3D3CV44-F1
#
_entry.id   AF-A0A3D3CV44-F1
#
_cell.length_a   1.000
_cell.length_b   1.000
_cell.length_c   1.000
_cell.angle_alpha   90.00
_cell.angle_beta   90.00
_cell.angle_gamma   90.00
#
_symmetry.space_group_name_H-M   'P 1'
#
loop_
_entity.id
_entity.type
_entity.pdbx_description
1 polymer ?
#
loop_
_entity_poly.entity_id
_entity_poly.type
_entity_poly.pdbx_seq_one_letter_code
_entity_poly.pdbx_strand_id
1 'polypeptide(L)'
;MCPDLRISFTLLFLCLAALHIFAGTGFAGPVKKNIFQLNPVEERVPLRPVSLSVQATERVPPSVKDVKAASGGRICSCQILNLGSSNYDHRLVVLLAEKTNDGSPSVFSVAKSRIQKEKKYLKQMFYDKVKVVAEMQETGSCISMFYRLRSADSHLQLYEILNADIADR
;
A
#
# COMPACT_ATOMS: atom_id res chain seq x y z
N MET A 1 -25.81 -39.70 -19.28
CA MET A 1 -26.55 -38.97 -20.34
C MET A 1 -27.63 -38.15 -19.66
N CYS A 2 -27.41 -36.84 -19.49
CA CYS A 2 -28.41 -35.87 -19.05
C CYS A 2 -28.43 -34.76 -20.10
N PRO A 3 -29.59 -34.42 -20.68
CA PRO A 3 -29.68 -33.36 -21.67
C PRO A 3 -29.87 -31.99 -21.02
N ASP A 4 -29.19 -31.01 -21.61
CA ASP A 4 -29.59 -29.62 -21.84
C ASP A 4 -30.13 -28.78 -20.67
N LEU A 5 -29.22 -28.02 -20.06
CA LEU A 5 -29.50 -26.77 -19.36
C LEU A 5 -28.89 -25.61 -20.17
N ARG A 6 -29.56 -25.21 -21.25
CA ARG A 6 -29.22 -24.04 -22.09
C ARG A 6 -30.36 -23.01 -22.11
N ILE A 7 -30.53 -22.30 -21.00
CA ILE A 7 -31.36 -21.09 -20.84
C ILE A 7 -30.67 -20.36 -19.67
N SER A 8 -30.09 -19.15 -19.71
CA SER A 8 -30.55 -17.89 -20.26
C SER A 8 -29.37 -16.87 -20.20
N PHE A 9 -28.55 -16.75 -21.23
CA PHE A 9 -27.45 -15.75 -21.25
C PHE A 9 -27.86 -14.41 -21.89
N THR A 10 -29.04 -14.34 -22.51
CA THR A 10 -29.54 -13.16 -23.21
C THR A 10 -30.28 -12.17 -22.30
N LEU A 11 -30.69 -12.57 -21.09
CA LEU A 11 -31.43 -11.71 -20.16
C LEU A 11 -30.54 -10.86 -19.24
N LEU A 12 -29.27 -11.21 -19.04
CA LEU A 12 -28.37 -10.47 -18.14
C LEU A 12 -27.75 -9.22 -18.79
N PHE A 13 -27.70 -9.16 -20.13
CA PHE A 13 -27.10 -8.03 -20.84
C PHE A 13 -28.01 -6.79 -20.93
N LEU A 14 -29.31 -6.91 -20.64
CA LEU A 14 -30.26 -5.79 -20.73
C LEU A 14 -30.30 -4.89 -19.48
N CYS A 15 -29.67 -5.27 -18.35
CA CYS A 15 -29.68 -4.47 -17.13
C CYS A 15 -28.54 -3.44 -17.00
N LEU A 16 -27.45 -3.54 -17.78
CA LEU A 16 -26.28 -2.66 -17.59
C LEU A 16 -26.29 -1.38 -18.43
N ALA A 17 -27.24 -1.22 -19.36
CA ALA A 17 -27.31 -0.02 -20.21
C ALA A 17 -28.02 1.18 -19.55
N ALA A 18 -28.62 1.02 -18.37
CA ALA A 18 -29.50 2.04 -17.77
C ALA A 18 -28.85 2.96 -16.71
N LEU A 19 -27.55 2.84 -16.41
CA LEU A 19 -26.89 3.64 -15.37
C LEU A 19 -25.98 4.78 -15.86
N HIS A 20 -26.07 5.16 -17.13
CA HIS A 20 -25.38 6.33 -17.69
C HIS A 20 -26.31 7.54 -17.85
N ILE A 21 -27.02 7.98 -16.81
CA ILE A 21 -27.65 9.31 -16.80
C ILE A 21 -27.59 9.90 -15.38
N PHE A 22 -26.45 10.50 -15.03
CA PHE A 22 -26.46 11.64 -14.10
C PHE A 22 -25.41 12.66 -14.56
N ALA A 23 -25.83 13.44 -15.57
CA ALA A 23 -25.21 14.69 -15.95
C ALA A 23 -25.52 15.73 -14.86
N GLY A 24 -24.54 16.01 -14.00
CA GLY A 24 -24.58 17.12 -13.06
C GLY A 24 -23.65 18.23 -13.53
N THR A 25 -24.15 19.13 -14.37
CA THR A 25 -23.53 20.42 -14.67
C THR A 25 -23.79 21.38 -13.52
N GLY A 26 -22.75 21.93 -12.89
CA GLY A 26 -22.94 22.87 -11.78
C GLY A 26 -21.72 23.75 -11.49
N PHE A 27 -21.82 25.00 -11.93
CA PHE A 27 -21.20 26.22 -11.40
C PHE A 27 -19.68 26.42 -11.49
N ALA A 28 -19.29 27.13 -12.55
CA ALA A 28 -18.12 27.97 -12.60
C ALA A 28 -18.28 29.20 -11.67
N GLY A 29 -17.32 29.39 -10.77
CA GLY A 29 -17.10 30.65 -10.04
C GLY A 29 -15.71 31.21 -10.39
N PRO A 30 -15.57 32.53 -10.60
CA PRO A 30 -14.28 33.14 -10.90
C PRO A 30 -13.43 33.23 -9.62
N VAL A 31 -12.35 32.45 -9.55
CA VAL A 31 -11.33 32.59 -8.50
C VAL A 31 -10.41 33.74 -8.86
N LYS A 32 -10.44 34.80 -8.03
CA LYS A 32 -9.46 35.90 -8.04
C LYS A 32 -8.04 35.33 -7.94
N LYS A 33 -7.24 35.54 -8.97
CA LYS A 33 -5.78 35.33 -8.92
C LYS A 33 -5.16 36.50 -8.16
N ASN A 34 -4.88 36.32 -6.87
CA ASN A 34 -3.92 37.17 -6.18
C ASN A 34 -2.52 36.74 -6.65
N ILE A 35 -1.93 37.57 -7.49
CA ILE A 35 -0.52 37.51 -7.86
C ILE A 35 0.26 37.93 -6.61
N PHE A 36 0.74 36.95 -5.84
CA PHE A 36 1.74 37.19 -4.82
C PHE A 36 3.11 37.16 -5.53
N GLN A 37 3.68 38.34 -5.74
CA GLN A 37 5.08 38.52 -6.08
C GLN A 37 5.92 38.01 -4.91
N LEU A 38 6.50 36.82 -5.06
CA LEU A 38 7.57 36.34 -4.18
C LEU A 38 8.89 36.89 -4.74
N ASN A 39 9.44 37.88 -4.05
CA ASN A 39 10.83 38.32 -4.24
C ASN A 39 11.78 37.13 -4.03
N PRO A 40 12.82 36.97 -4.85
CA PRO A 40 13.91 36.05 -4.53
C PRO A 40 14.76 36.69 -3.43
N VAL A 41 14.57 36.26 -2.18
CA VAL A 41 15.58 36.48 -1.14
C VAL A 41 16.60 35.35 -1.29
N GLU A 42 17.68 35.70 -1.98
CA GLU A 42 18.95 35.00 -1.93
C GLU A 42 19.52 35.14 -0.52
N GLU A 43 19.34 34.12 0.32
CA GLU A 43 20.12 33.98 1.55
C GLU A 43 20.86 32.64 1.52
N ARG A 44 22.13 32.72 1.12
CA ARG A 44 23.10 31.63 1.16
C ARG A 44 23.42 31.31 2.63
N VAL A 45 22.73 30.34 3.20
CA VAL A 45 23.22 29.64 4.39
C VAL A 45 23.99 28.41 3.92
N PRO A 46 25.28 28.25 4.31
CA PRO A 46 26.05 27.08 3.96
C PRO A 46 25.57 25.91 4.83
N LEU A 47 24.58 25.16 4.35
CA LEU A 47 24.25 23.86 4.90
C LEU A 47 25.36 22.88 4.50
N ARG A 48 26.14 22.48 5.50
CA ARG A 48 27.07 21.36 5.43
C ARG A 48 26.35 20.16 4.79
N PRO A 49 26.97 19.45 3.83
CA PRO A 49 26.39 18.23 3.32
C PRO A 49 26.39 17.19 4.45
N VAL A 50 25.24 17.01 5.10
CA VAL A 50 24.97 15.76 5.82
C VAL A 50 24.91 14.71 4.72
N SER A 51 26.02 13.99 4.56
CA SER A 51 26.05 12.78 3.76
C SER A 51 25.11 11.78 4.43
N LEU A 52 23.82 11.84 4.07
CA LEU A 52 22.94 10.71 4.24
C LEU A 52 23.44 9.67 3.25
N SER A 53 24.34 8.81 3.74
CA SER A 53 24.66 7.55 3.11
C SER A 53 23.40 6.69 3.16
N VAL A 54 22.44 6.99 2.29
CA VAL A 54 21.41 6.05 1.87
C VAL A 54 22.18 4.94 1.17
N GLN A 55 22.58 3.93 1.94
CA GLN A 55 22.95 2.65 1.37
C GLN A 55 21.70 2.13 0.66
N ALA A 56 21.55 2.52 -0.60
CA ALA A 56 20.87 1.74 -1.61
C ALA A 56 21.63 0.42 -1.71
N THR A 57 21.40 -0.45 -0.72
CA THR A 57 21.74 -1.85 -0.86
C THR A 57 20.68 -2.36 -1.82
N GLU A 58 21.01 -2.31 -3.10
CA GLU A 58 20.35 -3.09 -4.13
C GLU A 58 20.62 -4.57 -3.78
N ARG A 59 19.85 -5.08 -2.81
CA ARG A 59 19.83 -6.50 -2.49
C ARG A 59 19.20 -7.17 -3.69
N VAL A 60 20.04 -7.84 -4.46
CA VAL A 60 19.67 -8.85 -5.45
C VAL A 60 18.40 -9.56 -4.96
N PRO A 61 17.28 -9.52 -5.71
CA PRO A 61 16.08 -10.22 -5.29
C PRO A 61 16.45 -11.71 -5.13
N PRO A 62 16.16 -12.33 -3.97
CA PRO A 62 16.44 -13.74 -3.79
C PRO A 62 15.77 -14.52 -4.92
N SER A 63 16.57 -15.36 -5.58
CA SER A 63 16.11 -16.25 -6.63
C SER A 63 14.87 -16.99 -6.14
N VAL A 64 13.75 -16.81 -6.84
CA VAL A 64 12.41 -17.31 -6.48
C VAL A 64 12.36 -18.84 -6.31
N LYS A 65 13.45 -19.55 -6.66
CA LYS A 65 13.56 -21.01 -6.56
C LYS A 65 13.93 -21.54 -5.16
N ASP A 66 14.44 -20.70 -4.26
CA ASP A 66 14.85 -21.13 -2.91
C ASP A 66 13.86 -20.73 -1.79
N VAL A 67 12.73 -20.10 -2.14
CA VAL A 67 11.62 -19.93 -1.20
C VAL A 67 10.76 -21.21 -1.18
N LYS A 68 11.39 -22.36 -0.95
CA LYS A 68 10.65 -23.56 -0.57
C LYS A 68 10.11 -23.30 0.83
N ALA A 69 8.82 -23.01 0.89
CA ALA A 69 8.02 -22.73 2.07
C ALA A 69 8.57 -23.39 3.35
N ALA A 70 9.42 -22.66 4.07
CA ALA A 70 9.51 -22.81 5.51
C ALA A 70 8.22 -22.22 6.08
N SER A 71 7.11 -22.91 5.86
CA SER A 71 5.78 -22.62 6.43
C SER A 71 5.75 -22.91 7.94
N GLY A 72 6.92 -22.91 8.59
CA GLY A 72 7.06 -23.06 10.02
C GLY A 72 6.60 -21.78 10.69
N GLY A 73 5.32 -21.73 11.05
CA GLY A 73 4.81 -20.76 12.00
C GLY A 73 4.79 -19.30 11.56
N ARG A 74 5.09 -18.98 10.30
CA ARG A 74 5.13 -17.59 9.83
C ARG A 74 3.76 -17.12 9.37
N ILE A 75 3.41 -15.92 9.78
CA ILE A 75 2.23 -15.21 9.28
C ILE A 75 2.64 -13.83 8.78
N CYS A 76 1.96 -13.39 7.72
CA CYS A 76 2.12 -12.08 7.16
C CYS A 76 0.79 -11.34 7.09
N SER A 77 0.78 -10.11 7.57
CA SER A 77 -0.28 -9.14 7.32
C SER A 77 0.25 -8.05 6.38
N CYS A 78 -0.59 -7.58 5.46
CA CYS A 78 -0.24 -6.60 4.45
C CYS A 78 -1.33 -5.53 4.34
N GLN A 79 -0.94 -4.26 4.23
CA GLN A 79 -1.81 -3.17 3.81
C GLN A 79 -1.15 -2.39 2.67
N ILE A 80 -1.92 -2.14 1.60
CA ILE A 80 -1.54 -1.25 0.52
C ILE A 80 -2.17 0.11 0.80
N LEU A 81 -1.35 1.16 0.79
CA LEU A 81 -1.71 2.50 1.22
C LEU A 81 -1.48 3.52 0.10
N ASN A 82 -2.33 4.54 0.07
CA ASN A 82 -2.02 5.81 -0.56
C ASN A 82 -1.74 6.84 0.54
N LEU A 83 -0.56 7.45 0.47
CA LEU A 83 -0.02 8.39 1.45
C LEU A 83 0.06 9.77 0.81
N GLY A 84 -0.56 10.76 1.44
CA GLY A 84 -0.61 12.12 0.92
C GLY A 84 -0.28 13.15 1.99
N SER A 85 0.48 14.16 1.60
CA SER A 85 0.77 15.39 2.33
C SER A 85 0.59 16.58 1.38
N SER A 86 0.76 17.80 1.87
CA SER A 86 0.79 19.01 1.02
C SER A 86 1.87 18.96 -0.06
N ASN A 87 3.00 18.30 0.20
CA ASN A 87 4.16 18.28 -0.69
C ASN A 87 4.40 16.94 -1.41
N TYR A 88 3.77 15.85 -0.96
CA TYR A 88 4.06 14.50 -1.43
C TYR A 88 2.76 13.69 -1.63
N ASP A 89 2.65 12.95 -2.73
CA ASP A 89 1.58 11.96 -2.98
C ASP A 89 2.23 10.64 -3.42
N HIS A 90 2.27 9.66 -2.51
CA HIS A 90 2.78 8.32 -2.79
C HIS A 90 1.61 7.34 -2.87
N ARG A 91 1.50 6.64 -3.99
CA ARG A 91 0.43 5.68 -4.25
C ARG A 91 0.97 4.26 -4.23
N LEU A 92 0.11 3.30 -3.88
CA LEU A 92 0.43 1.87 -3.90
C LEU A 92 1.65 1.52 -3.02
N VAL A 93 1.72 2.12 -1.84
CA VAL A 93 2.76 1.86 -0.85
C VAL A 93 2.39 0.63 -0.03
N VAL A 94 3.24 -0.38 -0.02
CA VAL A 94 3.03 -1.65 0.68
C VAL A 94 3.66 -1.60 2.07
N LEU A 95 2.84 -1.82 3.08
CA LEU A 95 3.25 -1.96 4.47
C LEU A 95 2.95 -3.39 4.94
N LEU A 96 3.99 -4.13 5.33
CA LEU A 96 3.89 -5.53 5.73
C LEU A 96 4.27 -5.68 7.20
N ALA A 97 3.73 -6.70 7.86
CA ALA A 97 4.18 -7.13 9.17
C ALA A 97 4.26 -8.65 9.23
N GLU A 98 5.43 -9.16 9.57
CA GLU A 98 5.73 -10.59 9.69
C GLU A 98 5.82 -10.97 11.17
N LYS A 99 5.19 -12.08 11.53
CA LYS A 99 5.44 -12.75 12.81
C LYS A 99 6.00 -14.14 12.53
N THR A 100 7.03 -14.53 13.25
CA THR A 100 7.72 -15.81 13.03
C THR A 100 7.43 -16.87 14.09
N ASN A 101 6.91 -16.48 15.27
CA ASN A 101 6.88 -17.38 16.43
C ASN A 101 5.56 -18.10 16.71
N ASP A 102 4.53 -17.94 15.87
CA ASP A 102 3.30 -18.74 15.97
C ASP A 102 2.49 -18.59 14.67
N GLY A 103 2.26 -19.70 13.97
CA GLY A 103 1.57 -19.72 12.68
C GLY A 103 0.05 -19.70 12.79
N SER A 104 -0.49 -19.65 14.01
CA SER A 104 -1.93 -19.70 14.22
C SER A 104 -2.65 -18.48 13.61
N PRO A 105 -3.81 -18.66 12.95
CA PRO A 105 -4.60 -17.55 12.41
C PRO A 105 -5.07 -16.54 13.46
N SER A 106 -5.20 -16.93 14.74
CA SER A 106 -5.52 -16.00 15.83
C SER A 106 -4.47 -14.89 15.98
N VAL A 107 -3.28 -15.11 15.44
CA VAL A 107 -2.08 -14.30 15.61
C VAL A 107 -1.95 -13.20 14.55
N PHE A 108 -2.76 -13.25 13.47
CA PHE A 108 -2.85 -12.16 12.49
C PHE A 108 -3.20 -10.82 13.14
N SER A 109 -3.91 -10.85 14.28
CA SER A 109 -4.24 -9.68 15.09
C SER A 109 -3.01 -8.90 15.57
N VAL A 110 -1.93 -9.59 15.95
CA VAL A 110 -0.66 -8.97 16.40
C VAL A 110 0.04 -8.28 15.25
N ALA A 111 0.19 -8.97 14.12
CA ALA A 111 0.78 -8.39 12.91
C ALA A 111 -0.04 -7.19 12.40
N LYS A 112 -1.38 -7.31 12.39
CA LYS A 112 -2.27 -6.20 12.02
C LYS A 112 -2.16 -5.02 12.98
N SER A 113 -2.07 -5.27 14.29
CA SER A 113 -1.86 -4.23 15.31
C SER A 113 -0.54 -3.49 15.08
N ARG A 114 0.54 -4.22 14.72
CA ARG A 114 1.83 -3.61 14.38
C ARG A 114 1.73 -2.67 13.17
N ILE A 115 1.02 -3.08 12.11
CA ILE A 115 0.72 -2.22 10.95
C ILE A 115 -0.08 -0.99 11.37
N GLN A 116 -1.09 -1.13 12.25
CA GLN A 116 -1.88 0.02 12.70
C GLN A 116 -1.04 1.03 13.49
N LYS A 117 -0.12 0.56 14.35
CA LYS A 117 0.81 1.43 15.09
C LYS A 117 1.71 2.21 14.13
N GLU A 118 2.30 1.54 13.15
CA GLU A 118 3.16 2.19 12.16
C GLU A 118 2.38 3.16 11.28
N LYS A 119 1.17 2.78 10.84
CA LYS A 119 0.27 3.66 10.07
C LYS A 119 -0.08 4.93 10.85
N LYS A 120 -0.31 4.83 12.15
CA LYS A 120 -0.56 5.97 13.03
C LYS A 120 0.68 6.87 13.13
N TYR A 121 1.86 6.27 13.28
CA TYR A 121 3.14 6.99 13.29
C TYR A 121 3.37 7.75 11.98
N LEU A 122 3.21 7.08 10.83
CA LEU A 122 3.30 7.68 9.51
C LEU A 122 2.36 8.89 9.35
N LYS A 123 1.12 8.75 9.82
CA LYS A 123 0.15 9.84 9.77
C LYS A 123 0.54 11.03 10.65
N GLN A 124 1.11 10.77 11.82
CA GLN A 124 1.46 11.83 12.76
C GLN A 124 2.74 12.57 12.38
N MET A 125 3.70 11.88 11.75
CA MET A 125 5.02 12.45 11.49
C MET A 125 5.20 12.96 10.05
N PHE A 126 4.57 12.32 9.06
CA PHE A 126 4.93 12.54 7.65
C PHE A 126 3.75 12.83 6.72
N TYR A 127 2.57 12.25 6.96
CA TYR A 127 1.46 12.30 6.01
C TYR A 127 0.14 12.73 6.65
N ASP A 128 -0.47 13.80 6.15
CA ASP A 128 -1.78 14.26 6.62
C ASP A 128 -2.90 13.26 6.27
N LYS A 129 -2.73 12.57 5.13
CA LYS A 129 -3.71 11.66 4.55
C LYS A 129 -3.10 10.27 4.39
N VAL A 130 -3.75 9.28 5.00
CA VAL A 130 -3.39 7.87 4.84
C VAL A 130 -4.66 7.09 4.51
N LYS A 131 -4.73 6.55 3.29
CA LYS A 131 -5.88 5.78 2.80
C LYS A 131 -5.46 4.33 2.55
N VAL A 132 -6.17 3.38 3.15
CA VAL A 132 -6.00 1.95 2.85
C VAL A 132 -6.71 1.64 1.54
N VAL A 133 -5.99 1.05 0.60
CA VAL A 133 -6.48 0.62 -0.72
C VAL A 133 -6.87 -0.85 -0.69
N ALA A 134 -6.02 -1.68 -0.08
CA ALA A 134 -6.25 -3.11 0.07
C ALA A 134 -5.63 -3.62 1.37
N GLU A 135 -6.21 -4.68 1.92
CA GLU A 135 -5.68 -5.43 3.05
C GLU A 135 -5.65 -6.92 2.70
N MET A 136 -4.56 -7.60 3.06
CA MET A 136 -4.35 -9.02 2.79
C MET A 136 -3.65 -9.68 3.97
N GLN A 137 -3.94 -10.95 4.19
CA GLN A 137 -3.34 -11.76 5.24
C GLN A 137 -3.04 -13.15 4.67
N GLU A 138 -1.86 -13.68 4.98
CA GLU A 138 -1.43 -14.97 4.45
C GLU A 138 -0.48 -15.67 5.42
N THR A 139 -0.57 -17.00 5.50
CA THR A 139 0.45 -17.82 6.16
C THR A 139 1.68 -17.92 5.28
N GLY A 140 2.86 -17.62 5.81
CA GLY A 140 4.12 -17.64 5.07
C GLY A 140 4.90 -16.36 5.27
N SER A 141 5.92 -16.15 4.42
CA SER A 141 6.82 -15.02 4.57
C SER A 141 6.34 -13.77 3.83
N CYS A 142 6.44 -12.61 4.50
CA CYS A 142 6.04 -11.33 3.91
C CYS A 142 6.87 -10.95 2.68
N ILE A 143 8.14 -11.37 2.61
CA ILE A 143 8.96 -11.08 1.45
C ILE A 143 8.43 -11.80 0.20
N SER A 144 7.99 -13.05 0.35
CA SER A 144 7.43 -13.85 -0.73
C SER A 144 6.10 -13.28 -1.19
N MET A 145 5.27 -12.85 -0.24
CA MET A 145 4.03 -12.14 -0.51
C MET A 145 4.29 -10.85 -1.30
N PHE A 146 5.27 -10.04 -0.89
CA PHE A 146 5.62 -8.80 -1.59
C PHE A 146 6.05 -9.04 -3.03
N TYR A 147 6.94 -10.01 -3.29
CA TYR A 147 7.38 -10.30 -4.66
C TYR A 147 6.22 -10.77 -5.56
N ARG A 148 5.28 -11.54 -5.01
CA ARG A 148 4.07 -11.95 -5.74
C ARG A 148 3.16 -10.77 -6.05
N LEU A 149 2.99 -9.83 -5.11
CA LEU A 149 2.23 -8.61 -5.36
C LEU A 149 2.92 -7.73 -6.41
N ARG A 150 4.23 -7.55 -6.31
CA ARG A 150 5.02 -6.75 -7.25
C ARG A 150 5.07 -7.34 -8.66
N SER A 151 4.98 -8.68 -8.80
CA SER A 151 4.85 -9.30 -10.11
C SER A 151 3.48 -9.06 -10.75
N ALA A 152 2.45 -8.79 -9.94
CA ALA A 152 1.12 -8.41 -10.43
C ALA A 152 1.02 -6.90 -10.75
N ASP A 153 1.71 -6.05 -9.97
CA ASP A 153 1.78 -4.61 -10.20
C ASP A 153 3.19 -4.07 -9.88
N SER A 154 3.91 -3.66 -10.92
CA SER A 154 5.28 -3.14 -10.81
C SER A 154 5.38 -1.78 -10.13
N HIS A 155 4.26 -1.04 -10.00
CA HIS A 155 4.23 0.27 -9.35
C HIS A 155 4.15 0.18 -7.82
N LEU A 156 3.95 -1.01 -7.26
CA LEU A 156 3.95 -1.21 -5.82
C LEU A 156 5.32 -0.86 -5.21
N GLN A 157 5.31 0.05 -4.25
CA GLN A 157 6.50 0.48 -3.53
C GLN A 157 6.51 -0.14 -2.14
N LEU A 158 7.53 -0.92 -1.81
CA LEU A 158 7.70 -1.43 -0.45
C LEU A 158 8.14 -0.29 0.47
N TYR A 159 7.37 -0.02 1.51
CA TYR A 159 7.83 0.83 2.61
C TYR A 159 8.75 0.03 3.53
N GLU A 160 8.20 -0.97 4.21
CA GLU A 160 8.92 -1.78 5.19
C GLU A 160 8.19 -3.11 5.47
N ILE A 161 8.95 -4.11 5.89
CA ILE A 161 8.43 -5.34 6.51
C ILE A 161 8.70 -5.25 8.01
N LEU A 162 7.65 -4.97 8.79
CA LEU A 162 7.71 -4.80 10.23
C LEU A 162 7.84 -6.15 10.93
N ASN A 163 8.69 -6.22 11.95
CA ASN A 163 8.73 -7.38 12.85
C ASN A 163 7.60 -7.27 13.90
N ALA A 164 6.65 -8.22 13.86
CA ALA A 164 5.51 -8.29 14.77
C ALA A 164 5.80 -9.08 16.06
N ASP A 165 6.90 -9.82 16.16
CA ASP A 165 7.28 -10.52 17.39
C ASP A 165 7.70 -9.56 18.51
N ILE A 166 8.12 -8.34 18.16
CA ILE A 166 8.46 -7.29 19.12
C ILE A 166 7.22 -6.77 19.86
N ALA A 167 6.04 -6.86 19.26
CA ALA A 167 4.79 -6.33 19.83
C ALA A 167 4.12 -7.26 20.86
N ASP A 168 4.70 -8.44 21.09
CA ASP A 168 4.17 -9.53 21.92
C ASP A 168 4.87 -9.64 23.30
N ARG A 169 5.60 -8.58 23.71
CA ARG A 169 6.24 -8.46 25.03
C ARG A 169 5.56 -7.42 25.90
#